data_AF-A0A1S3QJC5-F1
#
_entry.id   AF-A0A1S3QJC5-F1
#
_cell.length_a   1.000
_cell.length_b   1.000
_cell.length_c   1.000
_cell.angle_alpha   90.00
_cell.angle_beta   90.00
_cell.angle_gamma   90.00
#
_symmetry.space_group_name_H-M   'P 1'
#
loop_
_entity.id
_entity.type
_entity.pdbx_description
1 polymer ?
#
loop_
_entity_poly.entity_id
_entity_poly.type
_entity_poly.pdbx_seq_one_letter_code
_entity_poly.pdbx_strand_id
1 'polypeptide(L)'
;MCGLSHLHSLNIVHRDLKPRNILLSQPGPLGRVRALISDFGLCKKIPEGRTSFSLRSGIPGTEGWIAPEVLLDTPGNNPTRCDQAVDVFSAGCVFYYVVSKGQHPFGHTLRRQANILTG
;
A
#
# COMPACT_ATOMS: atom_id res chain seq x y z
N MET A 1 6.19 10.08 -6.06
CA MET A 1 5.26 10.02 -4.90
C MET A 1 4.09 11.00 -4.97
N CYS A 2 3.93 11.82 -6.02
CA CYS A 2 2.92 12.89 -6.05
C CYS A 2 1.46 12.40 -5.90
N GLY A 3 1.08 11.33 -6.62
CA GLY A 3 -0.27 10.78 -6.53
C GLY A 3 -0.63 10.26 -5.14
N LEU A 4 0.30 9.57 -4.48
CA LEU A 4 0.07 9.06 -3.13
C LEU A 4 0.00 10.20 -2.10
N SER A 5 0.91 11.17 -2.20
CA SER A 5 0.89 12.38 -1.37
C SER A 5 -0.43 13.14 -1.53
N HIS A 6 -1.01 13.16 -2.74
CA HIS A 6 -2.31 13.78 -2.97
C HIS A 6 -3.44 13.02 -2.25
N LEU A 7 -3.47 11.67 -2.31
CA LEU A 7 -4.43 10.88 -1.55
C LEU A 7 -4.32 11.14 -0.04
N HIS A 8 -3.10 11.16 0.48
CA HIS A 8 -2.84 11.42 1.90
C HIS A 8 -3.27 12.83 2.32
N SER A 9 -3.10 13.83 1.45
CA SER A 9 -3.61 15.21 1.70
C SER A 9 -5.14 15.28 1.80
N LEU A 10 -5.85 14.31 1.22
CA LEU A 10 -7.31 14.19 1.29
C LEU A 10 -7.77 13.24 2.41
N ASN A 11 -6.85 12.82 3.29
CA ASN A 11 -7.06 11.80 4.32
C ASN A 11 -7.53 10.45 3.76
N ILE A 12 -7.09 10.07 2.56
CA ILE A 12 -7.41 8.78 1.93
C ILE A 12 -6.19 7.87 2.01
N VAL A 13 -6.36 6.70 2.63
CA VAL A 13 -5.38 5.59 2.63
C VAL A 13 -5.79 4.59 1.56
N HIS A 14 -4.87 4.17 0.70
CA HIS A 14 -5.17 3.26 -0.41
C HIS A 14 -5.32 1.81 0.02
N ARG A 15 -4.43 1.33 0.90
CA ARG A 15 -4.42 -0.02 1.51
C ARG A 15 -4.22 -1.21 0.56
N ASP A 16 -3.92 -0.97 -0.72
CA ASP A 16 -3.66 -2.03 -1.70
C ASP A 16 -2.73 -1.56 -2.83
N LEU A 17 -1.69 -0.80 -2.48
CA LEU A 17 -0.67 -0.40 -3.43
C LEU A 17 0.21 -1.60 -3.79
N LYS A 18 0.26 -1.91 -5.08
CA LYS A 18 1.05 -3.00 -5.67
C LYS A 18 1.26 -2.69 -7.16
N PRO A 19 2.21 -3.34 -7.86
CA PRO A 19 2.49 -3.06 -9.27
C PRO A 19 1.26 -3.16 -10.17
N ARG A 20 0.35 -4.11 -9.87
CA ARG A 20 -0.91 -4.30 -10.63
C ARG A 20 -1.85 -3.09 -10.56
N ASN A 21 -1.78 -2.30 -9.49
CA ASN A 21 -2.68 -1.17 -9.26
C ASN A 21 -2.04 0.18 -9.66
N ILE A 22 -0.83 0.14 -10.23
CA ILE A 22 -0.15 1.32 -10.79
C ILE A 22 -0.15 1.19 -12.30
N LEU A 23 -1.03 1.96 -12.94
CA LEU A 23 -1.19 1.94 -14.38
C LEU A 23 -0.18 2.87 -15.04
N LEU A 24 0.18 2.55 -16.28
CA LEU A 24 0.95 3.44 -17.14
C LEU A 24 0.03 4.03 -18.19
N SER A 25 0.05 5.36 -18.33
CA SER A 25 -0.69 6.02 -19.40
C SER A 25 -0.09 5.68 -20.76
N GLN A 26 -0.89 5.84 -21.82
CA GLN A 26 -0.32 5.99 -23.16
C GLN A 26 0.64 7.20 -23.19
N PRO A 27 1.66 7.20 -24.07
CA PRO A 27 2.53 8.35 -24.25
C PRO A 27 1.72 9.60 -24.63
N GLY A 28 1.95 10.71 -23.91
CA GLY A 28 1.33 11.99 -24.27
C GLY A 28 1.97 12.63 -25.52
N PRO A 29 1.56 13.86 -25.90
CA PRO A 29 2.10 14.56 -27.08
C PRO A 29 3.62 14.74 -27.07
N LEU A 30 4.23 14.80 -25.88
CA LEU A 30 5.69 14.89 -25.68
C LEU A 30 6.36 13.52 -25.50
N GLY A 31 5.68 12.42 -25.79
CA GLY A 31 6.17 11.05 -25.63
C GLY A 31 6.30 10.56 -24.17
N ARG A 32 5.89 11.37 -23.18
CA ARG A 32 6.02 11.02 -21.75
C ARG A 32 4.88 10.10 -21.30
N VAL A 33 5.26 9.04 -20.59
CA VAL A 33 4.35 8.13 -19.88
C VAL A 33 4.17 8.60 -18.44
N ARG A 34 2.96 8.49 -17.90
CA ARG A 34 2.65 8.80 -16.50
C ARG A 34 2.25 7.53 -15.75
N ALA A 35 2.72 7.40 -14.52
CA ALA A 35 2.20 6.41 -13.58
C ALA A 35 0.93 6.95 -12.91
N LEU A 36 -0.11 6.11 -12.81
CA LEU A 36 -1.42 6.44 -12.28
C LEU A 36 -1.80 5.43 -11.20
N ILE A 37 -2.24 5.91 -10.04
CA ILE A 37 -2.78 5.05 -8.98
C ILE A 37 -4.22 4.68 -9.33
N SER A 38 -4.59 3.41 -9.17
CA SER A 38 -5.89 2.86 -9.54
C SER A 38 -6.39 1.86 -8.49
N ASP A 39 -7.63 1.38 -8.65
CA ASP A 39 -8.29 0.41 -7.76
C ASP A 39 -8.53 0.93 -6.33
N PHE A 40 -9.54 1.78 -6.21
CA PHE A 40 -9.93 2.41 -4.95
C PHE A 40 -10.89 1.55 -4.11
N GLY A 41 -11.12 0.29 -4.48
CA GLY A 41 -12.11 -0.58 -3.83
C GLY A 41 -11.80 -0.86 -2.36
N LEU A 42 -10.52 -0.82 -1.99
CA LEU A 42 -10.04 -0.99 -0.61
C LEU A 42 -9.66 0.32 0.06
N CYS A 43 -9.83 1.48 -0.58
CA CYS A 43 -9.47 2.76 0.03
C CYS A 43 -10.28 3.04 1.30
N LYS A 44 -9.69 3.78 2.23
CA LYS A 44 -10.34 4.24 3.45
C LYS A 44 -10.08 5.72 3.67
N LYS A 45 -11.15 6.51 3.79
CA LYS A 45 -11.05 7.90 4.25
C LYS A 45 -10.98 7.92 5.78
N ILE A 46 -9.93 8.53 6.32
CA ILE A 46 -9.79 8.80 7.75
C ILE A 46 -10.67 10.03 8.06
N PRO A 47 -11.61 9.93 9.02
CA PRO A 47 -12.45 11.07 9.42
C PRO A 47 -11.61 12.24 9.93
N GLU A 48 -12.09 13.47 9.72
CA GLU A 48 -11.46 14.67 10.27
C GLU A 48 -11.31 14.56 11.80
N GLY A 49 -10.20 15.08 12.31
CA GLY A 49 -9.83 14.97 13.73
C GLY A 49 -9.28 13.60 14.15
N ARG A 50 -9.13 12.65 13.22
CA ARG A 50 -8.44 11.37 13.47
C ARG A 50 -7.18 11.25 12.61
N THR A 51 -6.21 10.51 13.11
CA THR A 51 -4.96 10.19 12.39
C THR A 51 -4.89 8.73 11.96
N SER A 52 -5.81 7.87 12.42
CA SER A 52 -5.78 6.42 12.18
C SER A 52 -7.15 5.81 11.95
N PHE A 53 -7.16 4.61 11.36
CA PHE A 53 -8.32 3.75 11.18
C PHE A 53 -8.12 2.42 11.91
N SER A 54 -9.21 1.72 12.21
CA SER A 54 -9.18 0.38 12.84
C SER A 54 -9.39 -0.73 11.81
N LEU A 55 -8.79 -1.90 12.04
CA LEU A 55 -8.93 -3.10 11.20
C LEU A 55 -10.16 -3.98 11.49
N ARG A 56 -11.21 -3.42 12.10
CA ARG A 56 -12.45 -4.17 12.47
C ARG A 56 -13.14 -4.89 11.31
N SER A 57 -12.90 -4.45 10.07
CA SER A 57 -13.46 -5.06 8.85
C SER A 57 -12.56 -6.15 8.26
N GLY A 58 -11.55 -6.62 8.98
CA GLY A 58 -10.52 -7.54 8.51
C GLY A 58 -9.29 -6.84 7.93
N ILE A 59 -8.31 -7.66 7.53
CA ILE A 59 -7.02 -7.26 6.97
C ILE A 59 -7.21 -6.96 5.46
N PRO A 60 -7.16 -5.70 5.02
CA PRO A 60 -7.26 -5.36 3.60
C PRO A 60 -5.90 -5.54 2.88
N GLY A 61 -5.96 -5.70 1.56
CA GLY A 61 -4.79 -5.64 0.69
C GLY A 61 -4.39 -7.01 0.12
N THR A 62 -3.32 -7.00 -0.66
CA THR A 62 -2.80 -8.19 -1.35
C THR A 62 -1.58 -8.74 -0.65
N GLU A 63 -1.60 -10.03 -0.34
CA GLU A 63 -0.48 -10.75 0.28
C GLU A 63 0.85 -10.44 -0.44
N GLY A 64 1.88 -10.20 0.36
CA GLY A 64 3.21 -9.80 -0.07
C GLY A 64 3.41 -8.30 -0.21
N TRP A 65 2.36 -7.48 -0.14
CA TRP A 65 2.43 -6.01 -0.25
C TRP A 65 1.88 -5.29 0.98
N ILE A 66 1.32 -6.04 1.93
CA ILE A 66 0.69 -5.53 3.15
C ILE A 66 1.77 -5.20 4.18
N ALA A 67 1.65 -4.04 4.82
CA ALA A 67 2.56 -3.61 5.88
C ALA A 67 2.45 -4.50 7.14
N PRO A 68 3.55 -4.73 7.89
CA PRO A 68 3.57 -5.67 9.00
C PRO A 68 2.55 -5.33 10.10
N GLU A 69 2.37 -4.05 10.42
CA GLU A 69 1.41 -3.58 11.42
C GLU A 69 -0.05 -3.91 11.07
N VAL A 70 -0.37 -4.12 9.79
CA VAL A 70 -1.72 -4.53 9.36
C VAL A 70 -1.95 -6.02 9.61
N LEU A 71 -0.88 -6.81 9.69
CA LEU A 71 -0.91 -8.26 9.85
C LEU A 71 -0.85 -8.71 11.31
N LEU A 72 -0.32 -7.85 12.18
CA LEU A 72 -0.15 -8.11 13.61
C LEU A 72 -1.47 -7.95 14.40
N ASP A 73 -2.62 -7.76 13.73
CA ASP A 73 -3.92 -7.63 14.40
C ASP A 73 -4.33 -8.95 15.05
N THR A 74 -4.21 -9.02 16.38
CA THR A 74 -4.55 -10.19 17.18
C THR A 74 -6.04 -10.21 17.55
N PRO A 75 -6.79 -11.29 17.25
CA PRO A 75 -8.17 -11.45 17.73
C PRO A 75 -8.24 -11.38 19.27
N GLY A 76 -9.12 -10.53 19.80
CA GLY A 76 -9.36 -10.39 21.25
C GLY A 76 -8.73 -9.18 21.93
N ASN A 77 -7.86 -8.43 21.24
CA ASN A 77 -7.32 -7.16 21.72
C ASN A 77 -8.06 -5.95 21.13
N ASN A 78 -7.73 -4.76 21.64
CA ASN A 78 -8.16 -3.52 20.99
C ASN A 78 -7.72 -3.52 19.53
N PRO A 79 -8.58 -3.09 18.58
CA PRO A 79 -8.26 -3.13 17.16
C PRO A 79 -6.98 -2.37 16.86
N THR A 80 -6.07 -3.00 16.12
CA THR A 80 -4.85 -2.34 15.68
C THR A 80 -5.21 -1.08 14.90
N ARG A 81 -4.52 0.01 15.24
CA ARG A 81 -4.68 1.32 14.61
C ARG A 81 -3.61 1.45 13.55
N CYS A 82 -4.04 1.64 12.31
CA CYS A 82 -3.16 1.88 11.19
C CYS A 82 -3.41 3.28 10.63
N ASP A 83 -2.42 3.86 9.99
CA ASP A 83 -2.49 5.19 9.39
C ASP A 83 -2.00 5.15 7.94
N GLN A 84 -1.62 6.30 7.40
CA GLN A 84 -1.13 6.45 6.03
C GLN A 84 0.23 5.74 5.79
N ALA A 85 0.97 5.38 6.85
CA ALA A 85 2.28 4.72 6.74
C ALA A 85 2.20 3.34 6.06
N VAL A 86 1.04 2.67 6.13
CA VAL A 86 0.83 1.38 5.44
C VAL A 86 1.05 1.49 3.93
N ASP A 87 0.63 2.62 3.34
CA ASP A 87 0.84 2.87 1.91
C ASP A 87 2.30 3.21 1.60
N VAL A 88 3.01 3.82 2.55
CA VAL A 88 4.44 4.16 2.40
C VAL A 88 5.28 2.88 2.37
N PHE A 89 4.97 1.90 3.21
CA PHE A 89 5.57 0.57 3.16
C PHE A 89 5.36 -0.08 1.79
N SER A 90 4.11 -0.17 1.34
CA SER A 90 3.77 -0.77 0.04
C SER A 90 4.44 -0.03 -1.13
N ALA A 91 4.50 1.31 -1.08
CA ALA A 91 5.18 2.12 -2.07
C ALA A 91 6.70 1.88 -2.09
N GLY A 92 7.32 1.65 -0.92
CA GLY A 92 8.72 1.25 -0.81
C GLY A 92 8.99 -0.11 -1.50
N CYS A 93 8.13 -1.09 -1.28
CA CYS A 93 8.18 -2.38 -1.97
C CYS A 93 8.05 -2.24 -3.49
N VAL A 94 7.12 -1.40 -3.96
CA VAL A 94 6.95 -1.09 -5.39
C VAL A 94 8.19 -0.40 -5.95
N PHE A 95 8.78 0.54 -5.21
CA PHE A 95 9.97 1.26 -5.65
C PHE A 95 11.13 0.28 -5.89
N TYR A 96 11.37 -0.62 -4.93
CA TYR A 96 12.36 -1.69 -5.09
C TYR A 96 12.03 -2.60 -6.27
N TYR A 97 10.75 -2.98 -6.46
CA TYR A 97 10.31 -3.79 -7.59
C TYR A 97 10.66 -3.17 -8.94
N VAL A 98 10.47 -1.87 -9.08
CA VAL A 98 10.80 -1.15 -10.32
C VAL A 98 12.31 -1.09 -10.53
N VAL A 99 13.08 -0.66 -9.51
CA VAL A 99 14.54 -0.48 -9.64
C VAL A 99 15.27 -1.81 -9.85
N SER A 100 14.81 -2.87 -9.20
CA SER A 100 15.36 -4.22 -9.33
C SER A 100 14.87 -4.99 -10.56
N LYS A 101 13.99 -4.39 -11.38
CA LYS A 101 13.37 -5.02 -12.56
C LYS A 101 12.60 -6.31 -12.22
N GLY A 102 11.87 -6.30 -11.11
CA GLY A 102 10.88 -7.32 -10.78
C GLY A 102 11.11 -8.09 -9.48
N GLN A 103 12.18 -7.80 -8.73
CA GLN A 103 12.41 -8.43 -7.43
C GLN A 103 11.58 -7.76 -6.32
N HIS A 104 11.46 -8.42 -5.18
CA HIS A 104 10.80 -7.85 -4.01
C HIS A 104 11.80 -7.77 -2.85
N PRO A 105 11.79 -6.71 -2.01
CA PRO A 105 12.78 -6.56 -0.94
C PRO A 105 12.70 -7.71 0.08
N PHE A 106 11.51 -8.28 0.26
CA PHE A 106 11.26 -9.43 1.13
C PHE A 106 11.28 -10.79 0.40
N GLY A 107 11.91 -10.86 -0.77
CA GLY A 107 12.16 -12.12 -1.47
C GLY A 107 10.98 -12.74 -2.22
N HIS A 108 11.05 -14.06 -2.45
CA HIS A 108 10.15 -14.79 -3.34
C HIS A 108 8.70 -14.80 -2.84
N THR A 109 7.73 -14.74 -3.76
CA THR A 109 6.29 -14.58 -3.49
C THR A 109 5.77 -15.53 -2.40
N LEU A 110 6.18 -16.81 -2.40
CA LEU A 110 5.73 -17.82 -1.43
C LEU A 110 6.17 -17.59 0.01
N ARG A 111 7.27 -16.85 0.25
CA ARG A 111 7.80 -16.57 1.59
C ARG A 111 7.69 -15.11 1.98
N ARG A 112 7.31 -14.26 1.02
CA ARG A 112 7.33 -12.81 1.14
C ARG A 112 6.55 -12.31 2.34
N GLN A 113 5.34 -12.82 2.55
CA GLN A 113 4.50 -12.42 3.67
C GLN A 113 5.12 -12.77 5.02
N ALA A 114 5.67 -13.97 5.15
CA ALA A 114 6.37 -14.39 6.36
C ALA A 114 7.60 -13.52 6.62
N ASN A 115 8.40 -13.23 5.58
CA ASN A 115 9.58 -12.37 5.68
C ASN A 115 9.23 -10.93 6.09
N ILE A 116 8.09 -10.40 5.65
CA ILE A 116 7.61 -9.08 6.08
C ILE A 116 7.34 -9.06 7.60
N LEU A 117 6.83 -10.16 8.15
CA LEU A 117 6.56 -10.28 9.59
C LEU A 117 7.81 -10.46 10.44
N THR A 118 8.88 -11.03 9.88
CA THR A 118 10.10 -11.37 10.65
C THR A 118 11.20 -10.32 10.58
N GLY A 119 11.13 -9.37 9.62
CA GLY A 119 12.23 -8.45 9.31
C GLY A 119 13.41 -9.15 8.63
#